data_AF-A0A3M1FIA6-F1
#
_entry.id   AF-A0A3M1FIA6-F1
#
_cell.length_a   1.000
_cell.length_b   1.000
_cell.length_c   1.000
_cell.angle_alpha   90.00
_cell.angle_beta   90.00
_cell.angle_gamma   90.00
#
_symmetry.space_group_name_H-M   'P 1'
#
loop_
_entity.id
_entity.type
_entity.pdbx_description
1 polymer ?
#
loop_
_entity_poly.entity_id
_entity_poly.type
_entity_poly.pdbx_seq_one_letter_code
_entity_poly.pdbx_strand_id
1 'polypeptide(L)'
;MTRPSPQESTRPLRTKRTLRITDDLDLLLDVLPIRIQTALREIGRPAELIEVVMDLGRLPEARFIDDERYLSNEEITREDIQHVIDRIGDFGADNRAGIERTLHRISAIRNRKGDVIGLTCRVGRAVYGVIDIIEDIV
;
A
#
# COMPACT_ATOMS: atom_id res chain seq x y z
N MET A 1 -52.97 6.13 -28.79
CA MET A 1 -51.62 5.53 -28.77
C MET A 1 -50.70 6.65 -29.24
N THR A 2 -49.79 7.20 -28.45
CA THR A 2 -48.58 6.55 -27.91
C THR A 2 -48.05 7.39 -26.73
N ARG A 3 -47.59 6.72 -25.67
CA ARG A 3 -46.99 7.32 -24.47
C ARG A 3 -45.61 7.94 -24.80
N PRO A 4 -45.13 8.98 -24.12
CA PRO A 4 -43.70 9.27 -24.09
C PRO A 4 -43.02 8.36 -23.06
N SER A 5 -41.97 7.65 -23.46
CA SER A 5 -41.11 6.91 -22.54
C SER A 5 -39.92 7.80 -22.12
N PRO A 6 -39.55 7.80 -20.83
CA PRO A 6 -38.37 8.52 -20.35
C PRO A 6 -37.13 7.62 -20.49
N GLN A 7 -36.01 8.21 -20.93
CA GLN A 7 -34.71 7.54 -20.87
C GLN A 7 -33.73 8.50 -20.20
N GLU A 8 -33.55 8.28 -18.91
CA GLU A 8 -32.48 8.82 -18.09
C GLU A 8 -31.13 8.49 -18.73
N SER A 9 -30.37 9.53 -19.07
CA SER A 9 -28.98 9.39 -19.49
C SER A 9 -28.09 9.19 -18.24
N THR A 10 -27.85 7.93 -17.89
CA THR A 10 -26.82 7.45 -16.97
C THR A 10 -25.41 7.99 -17.27
N ARG A 11 -24.72 8.54 -16.25
CA ARG A 11 -23.27 8.36 -15.91
C ARG A 11 -22.86 9.28 -14.72
N PRO A 12 -21.85 8.92 -13.88
CA PRO A 12 -21.19 7.62 -13.65
C PRO A 12 -21.15 7.18 -12.16
N LEU A 13 -21.22 5.87 -11.89
CA LEU A 13 -20.93 5.27 -10.57
C LEU A 13 -19.43 4.96 -10.34
N ARG A 14 -18.56 5.24 -11.32
CA ARG A 14 -17.13 4.84 -11.27
C ARG A 14 -16.28 5.68 -10.31
N THR A 15 -16.67 6.90 -10.00
CA THR A 15 -15.77 7.86 -9.33
C THR A 15 -15.59 7.56 -7.84
N LYS A 16 -16.62 7.11 -7.12
CA LYS A 16 -16.54 6.88 -5.66
C LYS A 16 -15.70 5.67 -5.24
N ARG A 17 -15.56 4.68 -6.12
CA ARG A 17 -14.89 3.41 -5.80
C ARG A 17 -13.36 3.53 -5.89
N THR A 18 -12.88 4.23 -6.92
CA THR A 18 -11.46 4.57 -7.06
C THR A 18 -11.00 5.48 -5.91
N LEU A 19 -11.81 6.47 -5.54
CA LEU A 19 -11.48 7.44 -4.47
C LEU A 19 -11.11 6.76 -3.15
N ARG A 20 -11.88 5.76 -2.67
CA ARG A 20 -11.55 5.08 -1.40
C ARG A 20 -10.28 4.22 -1.45
N ILE A 21 -9.98 3.61 -2.61
CA ILE A 21 -8.73 2.85 -2.79
C ILE A 21 -7.53 3.81 -2.75
N THR A 22 -7.69 5.01 -3.33
CA THR A 22 -6.69 6.07 -3.31
C THR A 22 -6.51 6.66 -1.91
N ASP A 23 -7.60 6.93 -1.19
CA ASP A 23 -7.56 7.53 0.16
C ASP A 23 -6.82 6.63 1.17
N ASP A 24 -7.05 5.31 1.16
CA ASP A 24 -6.34 4.39 2.06
C ASP A 24 -4.86 4.24 1.68
N LEU A 25 -4.51 4.40 0.39
CA LEU A 25 -3.12 4.33 -0.07
C LEU A 25 -2.32 5.56 0.36
N ASP A 26 -2.91 6.76 0.34
CA ASP A 26 -2.20 7.96 0.79
C ASP A 26 -1.75 7.82 2.25
N LEU A 27 -2.54 7.17 3.11
CA LEU A 27 -2.15 6.85 4.49
C LEU A 27 -0.93 5.91 4.56
N LEU A 28 -0.80 4.96 3.62
CA LEU A 28 0.41 4.14 3.51
C LEU A 28 1.60 4.97 3.04
N LEU A 29 1.41 5.81 2.03
CA LEU A 29 2.51 6.63 1.51
C LEU A 29 3.05 7.58 2.59
N ASP A 30 2.17 8.15 3.41
CA ASP A 30 2.55 9.08 4.49
C ASP A 30 3.47 8.45 5.55
N VAL A 31 3.49 7.12 5.68
CA VAL A 31 4.42 6.43 6.59
C VAL A 31 5.80 6.15 6.00
N LEU A 32 5.94 6.22 4.68
CA LEU A 32 7.19 5.89 3.97
C LEU A 32 8.15 7.09 3.89
N PRO A 33 9.47 6.87 3.72
CA PRO A 33 10.40 7.96 3.47
C PRO A 33 10.07 8.75 2.20
N ILE A 34 10.30 10.07 2.21
CA ILE A 34 9.87 10.98 1.13
C ILE A 34 10.32 10.53 -0.27
N ARG A 35 11.54 9.98 -0.40
CA ARG A 35 12.04 9.51 -1.70
C ARG A 35 11.23 8.34 -2.26
N ILE A 36 10.76 7.45 -1.39
CA ILE A 36 9.91 6.30 -1.74
C ILE A 36 8.52 6.79 -2.12
N GLN A 37 7.98 7.75 -1.37
CA GLN A 37 6.70 8.39 -1.68
C GLN A 37 6.72 9.02 -3.07
N THR A 38 7.75 9.83 -3.36
CA THR A 38 7.89 10.52 -4.64
C THR A 38 7.95 9.52 -5.80
N ALA A 39 8.79 8.48 -5.69
CA ALA A 39 8.90 7.45 -6.73
C ALA A 39 7.58 6.73 -6.99
N LEU A 40 6.83 6.37 -5.93
CA LEU A 40 5.52 5.73 -6.08
C LEU A 40 4.49 6.64 -6.73
N ARG A 41 4.49 7.93 -6.37
CA ARG A 41 3.61 8.94 -6.98
C ARG A 41 3.95 9.20 -8.44
N GLU A 42 5.24 9.19 -8.82
CA GLU A 42 5.71 9.32 -10.20
C GLU A 42 5.35 8.11 -11.07
N ILE A 43 5.42 6.90 -10.54
CA ILE A 43 4.98 5.68 -11.25
C ILE A 43 3.47 5.75 -11.57
N GLY A 44 2.67 6.34 -10.68
CA GLY A 44 1.26 6.65 -10.96
C GLY A 44 0.34 5.43 -11.12
N ARG A 45 0.70 4.28 -10.56
CA ARG A 45 -0.07 3.01 -10.62
C ARG A 45 -0.60 2.53 -9.25
N PRO A 46 -1.33 3.37 -8.49
CA PRO A 46 -1.72 3.05 -7.11
C PRO A 46 -2.63 1.82 -6.99
N ALA A 47 -3.50 1.58 -7.97
CA ALA A 47 -4.43 0.45 -7.98
C ALA A 47 -3.75 -0.91 -8.23
N GLU A 48 -2.49 -0.90 -8.65
CA GLU A 48 -1.75 -2.10 -9.03
C GLU A 48 -0.65 -2.41 -8.01
N LEU A 49 -0.31 -1.46 -7.12
CA LEU A 49 0.66 -1.67 -6.05
C LEU A 49 0.17 -2.75 -5.07
N ILE A 50 1.01 -3.76 -4.86
CA ILE A 50 0.78 -4.87 -3.91
C ILE A 50 1.52 -4.57 -2.60
N GLU A 51 2.83 -4.32 -2.69
CA GLU A 51 3.66 -4.08 -1.51
C GLU A 51 4.91 -3.26 -1.83
N VAL A 52 5.47 -2.67 -0.78
CA VAL A 52 6.77 -1.99 -0.79
C VAL A 52 7.70 -2.72 0.16
N VAL A 53 8.86 -3.15 -0.33
CA VAL A 53 9.89 -3.87 0.41
C VAL A 53 11.06 -2.92 0.70
N MET A 54 11.44 -2.84 1.97
CA MET A 54 12.51 -1.98 2.46
C MET A 54 13.45 -2.79 3.35
N ASP A 55 14.53 -3.32 2.77
CA ASP A 55 15.52 -4.13 3.49
C ASP A 55 16.83 -3.37 3.65
N LEU A 56 17.39 -3.34 4.87
CA LEU A 56 18.63 -2.65 5.19
C LEU A 56 19.77 -3.08 4.25
N GLY A 57 20.38 -2.10 3.57
CA GLY A 57 21.47 -2.35 2.61
C GLY A 57 21.02 -2.91 1.25
N ARG A 58 19.72 -2.80 0.93
CA ARG A 58 19.17 -3.14 -0.39
C ARG A 58 18.45 -1.95 -0.99
N LEU A 59 18.32 -1.95 -2.32
CA LEU A 59 17.49 -0.96 -3.00
C LEU A 59 16.01 -1.18 -2.64
N PRO A 60 15.24 -0.11 -2.39
CA PRO A 60 13.81 -0.22 -2.13
C PRO A 60 13.06 -0.71 -3.37
N GLU A 61 12.13 -1.64 -3.17
CA GLU A 61 11.39 -2.28 -4.26
C GLU A 61 9.87 -2.11 -4.05
N ALA A 62 9.15 -1.78 -5.12
CA ALA A 62 7.71 -1.90 -5.19
C ALA A 62 7.32 -3.08 -6.06
N ARG A 63 6.33 -3.85 -5.60
CA ARG A 63 5.73 -4.93 -6.36
C ARG A 63 4.35 -4.51 -6.83
N PHE A 64 4.11 -4.67 -8.12
CA PHE A 64 2.83 -4.47 -8.78
C PHE A 64 2.27 -5.83 -9.22
N ILE A 65 1.04 -5.83 -9.75
CA ILE A 65 0.38 -7.06 -10.22
C ILE A 65 1.16 -7.76 -11.33
N ASP A 66 1.86 -7.01 -12.16
CA ASP A 66 2.52 -7.48 -13.38
C ASP A 66 4.04 -7.38 -13.34
N ASP A 67 4.61 -6.54 -12.48
CA ASP A 67 6.06 -6.32 -12.42
C ASP A 67 6.57 -5.83 -11.05
N GLU A 68 7.90 -5.77 -10.93
CA GLU A 68 8.61 -5.19 -9.80
C GLU A 68 9.45 -3.99 -10.27
N ARG A 69 9.61 -2.98 -9.40
CA ARG A 69 10.34 -1.75 -9.71
C ARG A 69 11.16 -1.29 -8.51
N TYR A 70 12.42 -0.96 -8.76
CA TYR A 70 13.21 -0.22 -7.78
C TYR A 70 12.71 1.23 -7.69
N LEU A 71 12.58 1.72 -6.46
CA LEU A 71 12.05 3.05 -6.14
C LEU A 71 13.16 4.09 -5.95
N SER A 72 14.41 3.66 -5.83
CA SER A 72 15.58 4.51 -5.70
C SER A 72 16.83 3.75 -6.14
N ASN A 73 17.88 4.50 -6.50
CA ASN A 73 19.24 3.99 -6.68
C ASN A 73 20.05 3.99 -5.38
N GLU A 74 19.46 4.45 -4.28
CA GLU A 74 20.05 4.45 -2.94
C GLU A 74 19.50 3.30 -2.11
N GLU A 75 20.40 2.63 -1.38
CA GLU A 75 20.03 1.58 -0.45
C GLU A 75 19.20 2.11 0.72
N ILE A 76 18.36 1.25 1.29
CA ILE A 76 17.64 1.52 2.53
C ILE A 76 18.62 1.57 3.70
N THR A 77 18.54 2.65 4.47
CA THR A 77 19.33 2.87 5.69
C THR A 77 18.52 2.49 6.94
N ARG A 78 19.19 2.45 8.09
CA ARG A 78 18.50 2.29 9.38
C ARG A 78 17.56 3.45 9.68
N GLU A 79 17.90 4.66 9.23
CA GLU A 79 17.07 5.85 9.44
C GLU A 79 15.76 5.74 8.68
N ASP A 80 15.77 5.14 7.49
CA ASP A 80 14.54 4.89 6.72
C ASP A 80 13.63 3.88 7.40
N ILE A 81 14.20 2.81 7.93
CA ILE A 81 13.44 1.82 8.69
C ILE A 81 12.84 2.49 9.92
N GLN A 82 13.65 3.22 10.69
CA GLN A 82 13.20 3.92 11.89
C GLN A 82 12.12 4.95 11.57
N HIS A 83 12.25 5.67 10.46
CA HIS A 83 11.27 6.65 9.99
C HIS A 83 9.87 6.06 9.83
N VAL A 84 9.78 4.83 9.29
CA VAL A 84 8.50 4.12 9.15
C VAL A 84 8.01 3.64 10.51
N ILE A 85 8.88 3.05 11.33
CA ILE A 85 8.54 2.55 12.68
C ILE A 85 7.94 3.66 13.54
N ASP A 86 8.55 4.84 13.55
CA ASP A 86 8.10 5.99 14.34
C ASP A 86 6.69 6.48 13.96
N ARG A 87 6.24 6.22 12.73
CA ARG A 87 4.93 6.65 12.23
C ARG A 87 3.83 5.60 12.41
N ILE A 88 4.19 4.32 12.34
CA ILE A 88 3.23 3.22 12.43
C ILE A 88 2.99 2.81 13.89
N GLY A 89 3.90 3.17 14.80
CA GLY A 89 3.85 2.82 16.21
C GLY A 89 4.44 1.45 16.50
N ASP A 90 3.88 0.75 17.49
CA ASP A 90 4.40 -0.53 17.95
C ASP A 90 3.95 -1.71 17.09
N PHE A 91 4.87 -2.65 16.87
CA PHE A 91 4.52 -3.96 16.32
C PHE A 91 3.87 -4.83 17.39
N GLY A 92 2.79 -5.53 17.01
CA GLY A 92 2.17 -6.56 17.83
C GLY A 92 3.05 -7.79 18.02
N ALA A 93 2.56 -8.74 18.82
CA ALA A 93 3.28 -9.98 19.15
C ALA A 93 3.55 -10.89 17.93
N ASP A 94 2.81 -10.71 16.83
CA ASP A 94 3.01 -11.40 15.55
C ASP A 94 3.98 -10.67 14.61
N ASN A 95 4.70 -9.66 15.13
CA ASN A 95 5.67 -8.87 14.40
C ASN A 95 5.07 -8.04 13.25
N ARG A 96 3.78 -7.68 13.39
CA ARG A 96 3.02 -6.87 12.44
C ARG A 96 2.50 -5.61 13.09
N ALA A 97 2.43 -4.55 12.30
CA ALA A 97 1.74 -3.31 12.61
C ALA A 97 0.69 -3.03 11.52
N GLY A 98 -0.41 -2.42 11.92
CA GLY A 98 -1.41 -1.87 11.00
C GLY A 98 -1.32 -0.36 10.98
N ILE A 99 -1.77 0.27 9.90
CA ILE A 99 -2.01 1.71 9.89
C ILE A 99 -3.44 1.92 10.37
N GLU A 100 -3.61 2.74 11.42
CA GLU A 100 -4.88 2.93 12.12
C GLU A 100 -6.03 3.21 11.11
N ARG A 101 -7.18 2.55 11.30
CA ARG A 101 -8.36 2.66 10.43
C ARG A 101 -8.19 2.20 8.98
N THR A 102 -7.09 1.53 8.64
CA THR A 102 -6.88 0.94 7.30
C THR A 102 -6.70 -0.58 7.37
N LEU A 103 -6.73 -1.25 6.21
CA LEU A 103 -6.40 -2.67 6.09
C LEU A 103 -4.90 -2.93 5.80
N HIS A 104 -4.08 -1.88 5.83
CA HIS A 104 -2.67 -1.97 5.49
C HIS A 104 -1.90 -2.75 6.55
N ARG A 105 -0.88 -3.46 6.11
CA ARG A 105 -0.12 -4.36 6.97
C ARG A 105 1.36 -4.19 6.76
N ILE A 106 2.07 -3.84 7.83
CA ILE A 106 3.51 -3.66 7.83
C ILE A 106 4.10 -4.80 8.65
N SER A 107 4.88 -5.66 8.00
CA SER A 107 5.58 -6.76 8.65
C SER A 107 7.04 -6.35 8.86
N ALA A 108 7.56 -6.54 10.07
CA ALA A 108 8.99 -6.31 10.32
C ALA A 108 9.81 -7.57 10.02
N ILE A 109 10.97 -7.40 9.42
CA ILE A 109 12.00 -8.43 9.29
C ILE A 109 13.04 -8.15 10.38
N ARG A 110 13.28 -9.14 11.25
CA ARG A 110 14.19 -8.98 12.39
C ARG A 110 15.42 -9.87 12.27
N ASN A 111 16.55 -9.36 12.77
CA ASN A 111 17.76 -10.16 12.91
C ASN A 111 17.67 -11.08 14.15
N ARG A 112 18.69 -11.91 14.36
CA ARG A 112 18.77 -12.83 15.52
C ARG A 112 18.82 -12.13 16.89
N LYS A 113 19.16 -10.84 16.93
CA LYS A 113 19.16 -10.02 18.16
C LYS A 113 17.81 -9.36 18.43
N GLY A 114 16.86 -9.48 17.49
CA GLY A 114 15.54 -8.86 17.57
C GLY A 114 15.45 -7.47 16.95
N ASP A 115 16.53 -6.93 16.38
CA ASP A 115 16.50 -5.61 15.73
C ASP A 115 15.72 -5.70 14.41
N VAL A 116 14.87 -4.71 14.13
CA VAL A 116 14.24 -4.57 12.81
C VAL A 116 15.31 -4.19 11.79
N ILE A 117 15.46 -5.01 10.76
CA ILE A 117 16.41 -4.84 9.66
C ILE A 117 15.72 -4.75 8.29
N GLY A 118 14.40 -4.89 8.25
CA GLY A 118 13.62 -4.67 7.03
C GLY A 118 12.14 -4.54 7.33
N LEU A 119 11.40 -4.02 6.36
CA LEU A 119 9.96 -3.81 6.43
C LEU A 119 9.31 -4.24 5.11
N THR A 120 8.17 -4.93 5.22
CA THR A 120 7.29 -5.19 4.08
C THR A 120 5.96 -4.50 4.33
N CYS A 121 5.68 -3.47 3.54
CA CYS A 121 4.49 -2.63 3.64
C CYS A 121 3.49 -3.07 2.57
N ARG A 122 2.50 -3.89 2.94
CA ARG A 122 1.50 -4.45 2.02
C ARG A 122 0.24 -3.58 1.98
N VAL A 123 -0.21 -3.28 0.76
CA VAL A 123 -1.39 -2.45 0.50
C VAL A 123 -2.65 -3.23 0.87
N GLY A 124 -3.42 -2.69 1.83
CA GLY A 124 -4.70 -3.25 2.21
C GLY A 124 -5.81 -2.63 1.39
N ARG A 125 -6.60 -3.44 0.68
CA ARG A 125 -7.70 -2.95 -0.16
C ARG A 125 -9.05 -3.29 0.46
N ALA A 126 -9.81 -2.27 0.87
CA ALA A 126 -11.20 -2.45 1.31
C ALA A 126 -12.12 -2.52 0.09
N VAL A 127 -12.34 -3.72 -0.46
CA VAL A 127 -13.31 -3.93 -1.55
C VAL A 127 -14.72 -4.08 -0.94
N TYR A 128 -15.44 -2.97 -0.76
CA TYR A 128 -16.86 -3.03 -0.42
C TYR A 128 -17.69 -3.29 -1.68
N GLY A 129 -18.32 -4.48 -1.71
CA GLY A 129 -19.27 -4.93 -2.74
C GLY A 129 -18.61 -5.80 -3.80
N VAL A 130 -19.14 -7.01 -3.99
CA VAL A 130 -18.70 -8.08 -4.89
C VAL A 130 -17.34 -8.70 -4.55
N ILE A 131 -17.42 -9.97 -4.20
CA ILE A 131 -16.37 -10.88 -3.75
C ILE A 131 -15.39 -11.08 -4.92
N ASP A 132 -14.30 -10.31 -4.98
CA ASP A 132 -13.13 -10.68 -5.77
C ASP A 132 -12.03 -11.13 -4.80
N ILE A 133 -12.16 -12.41 -4.48
CA ILE A 133 -11.13 -13.43 -4.22
C ILE A 133 -9.88 -12.92 -3.50
N ILE A 134 -9.87 -13.23 -2.21
CA ILE A 134 -8.70 -13.36 -1.36
C ILE A 134 -7.75 -14.39 -2.01
N GLU A 135 -6.62 -13.95 -2.55
CA GLU A 135 -5.39 -14.76 -2.57
C GLU A 135 -4.43 -14.19 -1.51
N ASP A 136 -4.75 -14.49 -0.25
CA ASP A 136 -3.75 -14.59 0.82
C ASP A 136 -3.69 -16.10 1.12
N ILE A 137 -2.87 -16.84 0.37
CA ILE A 137 -2.49 -18.21 0.71
C ILE A 137 -1.26 -18.12 1.61
N VAL A 138 -1.36 -18.75 2.77
CA VAL A 138 -0.29 -18.96 3.77
C VAL A 138 0.56 -20.16 3.36
#